data_AF-A0A014MZ86-F1
#
_entry.id   AF-A0A014MZ86-F1
#
_cell.length_a   1.000
_cell.length_b   1.000
_cell.length_c   1.000
_cell.angle_alpha   90.00
_cell.angle_beta   90.00
_cell.angle_gamma   90.00
#
_symmetry.space_group_name_H-M   'P 1'
#
loop_
_entity.id
_entity.type
_entity.pdbx_description
1 polymer ?
#
loop_
_entity_poly.entity_id
_entity_poly.type
_entity_poly.pdbx_seq_one_letter_code
_entity_poly.pdbx_strand_id
1 'polypeptide(L)'
;MDQTLPDHRAITVPVPTADITAEVQNRLEAAAISHFVVQLSDKRFDLLMQLIAGIPYDFNKPWPFWFYIGKIVSKAFFGVEDQLEWLNAVRVRTREFIGFSNTSTVQDDGPNDETGRIQVVEVDFLKPQPGENIKLFWKPARGIISQQVKNYYQSSQSCN
;
A
#
# COMPACT_ATOMS: atom_id res chain seq x y z
N MET A 1 3.20 3.93 -19.65
CA MET A 1 4.02 4.57 -18.58
C MET A 1 4.87 5.64 -19.24
N ASP A 2 4.95 6.82 -18.66
CA ASP A 2 5.81 7.90 -19.13
C ASP A 2 7.17 7.82 -18.41
N GLN A 3 8.23 7.51 -19.16
CA GLN A 3 9.57 7.35 -18.62
C GLN A 3 10.30 8.67 -18.36
N THR A 4 9.74 9.79 -18.81
CA THR A 4 10.30 11.13 -18.58
C THR A 4 9.91 11.71 -17.22
N LEU A 5 8.90 11.12 -16.59
CA LEU A 5 8.40 11.53 -15.28
C LEU A 5 9.12 10.78 -14.15
N PRO A 6 9.19 11.37 -12.94
CA PRO A 6 9.64 10.65 -11.75
C PRO A 6 8.72 9.45 -11.46
N ASP A 7 9.25 8.41 -10.83
CA ASP A 7 8.53 7.12 -10.70
C ASP A 7 7.15 7.25 -10.05
N HIS A 8 6.99 8.11 -9.05
CA HIS A 8 5.69 8.38 -8.39
C HIS A 8 4.63 9.06 -9.29
N ARG A 9 5.00 9.48 -10.50
CA ARG A 9 4.12 10.09 -11.52
C ARG A 9 4.15 9.37 -12.88
N ALA A 10 4.98 8.35 -13.04
CA ALA A 10 5.21 7.70 -14.34
C ALA A 10 3.97 6.92 -14.86
N ILE A 11 3.09 6.47 -13.97
CA ILE A 11 1.76 5.96 -14.34
C ILE A 11 0.76 7.12 -14.27
N THR A 12 0.30 7.55 -15.43
CA THR A 12 -0.51 8.78 -15.62
C THR A 12 -2.00 8.51 -15.73
N VAL A 13 -2.43 7.24 -15.77
CA VAL A 13 -3.85 6.90 -15.82
C VAL A 13 -4.53 7.28 -14.49
N PRO A 14 -5.81 7.71 -14.51
CA PRO A 14 -6.53 8.08 -13.29
C PRO A 14 -6.55 6.93 -12.28
N VAL A 15 -6.42 7.23 -10.99
CA VAL A 15 -6.54 6.20 -9.93
C VAL A 15 -7.99 5.70 -9.87
N PRO A 16 -8.23 4.39 -10.04
CA PRO A 16 -9.59 3.83 -10.05
C PRO A 16 -10.27 3.95 -8.68
N THR A 17 -11.59 3.90 -8.69
CA THR A 17 -12.37 3.68 -7.47
C THR A 17 -12.18 2.24 -7.00
N ALA A 18 -12.08 2.05 -5.69
CA ALA A 18 -11.98 0.74 -5.08
C ALA A 18 -12.99 0.55 -3.95
N ASP A 19 -13.65 -0.60 -3.94
CA ASP A 19 -14.57 -1.01 -2.89
C ASP A 19 -13.76 -1.72 -1.78
N ILE A 20 -13.89 -1.25 -0.54
CA ILE A 20 -13.18 -1.83 0.61
C ILE A 20 -14.10 -2.78 1.37
N THR A 21 -13.58 -3.96 1.65
CA THR A 21 -14.15 -4.92 2.60
C THR A 21 -13.15 -5.22 3.71
N ALA A 22 -13.64 -5.52 4.90
CA ALA A 22 -12.81 -5.78 6.08
C ALA A 22 -13.12 -7.17 6.65
N GLU A 23 -12.14 -7.79 7.31
CA GLU A 23 -12.40 -8.93 8.17
C GLU A 23 -13.36 -8.53 9.31
N VAL A 24 -14.52 -9.20 9.37
CA VAL A 24 -15.74 -8.89 10.17
C VAL A 24 -15.48 -8.66 11.68
N GLN A 25 -14.29 -8.98 12.19
CA GLN A 25 -13.92 -8.84 13.59
C GLN A 25 -13.25 -7.50 13.97
N ASN A 26 -13.00 -6.57 13.03
CA ASN A 26 -12.20 -5.37 13.35
C ASN A 26 -13.01 -4.07 13.46
N ARG A 27 -12.95 -3.48 14.65
CA ARG A 27 -13.39 -2.10 15.00
C ARG A 27 -12.30 -1.04 14.76
N LEU A 28 -11.26 -1.36 13.97
CA LEU A 28 -10.21 -0.39 13.66
C LEU A 28 -10.76 0.64 12.67
N GLU A 29 -10.88 1.88 13.11
CA GLU A 29 -11.16 2.99 12.21
C GLU A 29 -9.95 3.21 11.29
N ALA A 30 -10.20 3.51 10.01
CA ALA A 30 -9.14 3.73 9.03
C ALA A 30 -8.12 4.78 9.48
N ALA A 31 -8.57 5.80 10.21
CA ALA A 31 -7.74 6.87 10.76
C ALA A 31 -6.70 6.40 11.79
N ALA A 32 -6.93 5.27 12.47
CA ALA A 32 -6.00 4.71 13.44
C ALA A 32 -4.92 3.82 12.80
N ILE A 33 -4.98 3.56 11.50
CA ILE A 33 -4.04 2.70 10.79
C ILE A 33 -2.80 3.50 10.40
N SER A 34 -1.68 3.18 11.04
CA SER A 34 -0.40 3.84 10.78
C SER A 34 0.37 3.30 9.57
N HIS A 35 0.18 2.01 9.26
CA HIS A 35 0.97 1.31 8.24
C HIS A 35 0.13 0.29 7.47
N PHE A 36 0.43 0.17 6.19
CA PHE A 36 -0.27 -0.71 5.26
C PHE A 36 0.74 -1.63 4.59
N VAL A 37 0.41 -2.91 4.47
CA VAL A 37 1.20 -3.88 3.71
C VAL A 37 0.32 -4.48 2.64
N VAL A 38 0.60 -4.11 1.39
CA VAL A 38 -0.10 -4.69 0.24
C VAL A 38 0.59 -6.00 -0.15
N GLN A 39 -0.19 -7.07 -0.29
CA GLN A 39 0.30 -8.35 -0.79
C GLN A 39 -0.24 -8.62 -2.20
N LEU A 40 0.67 -8.76 -3.17
CA LEU A 40 0.32 -9.09 -4.56
C LEU A 40 1.14 -10.26 -5.06
N SER A 41 0.49 -11.21 -5.72
CA SER A 41 1.22 -12.19 -6.54
C SER A 41 1.55 -11.59 -7.90
N ASP A 42 2.61 -12.06 -8.54
CA ASP A 42 3.03 -11.59 -9.88
C ASP A 42 1.84 -11.57 -10.87
N LYS A 43 1.08 -12.67 -10.90
CA LYS A 43 -0.10 -12.81 -11.77
C LYS A 43 -1.20 -11.81 -11.42
N ARG A 44 -1.40 -11.51 -10.14
CA ARG A 44 -2.41 -10.53 -9.72
C ARG A 44 -1.95 -9.12 -10.06
N PHE A 45 -0.67 -8.83 -9.87
CA PHE A 45 -0.11 -7.52 -10.15
C PHE A 45 -0.20 -7.20 -11.64
N ASP A 46 0.25 -8.11 -12.49
CA ASP A 46 0.19 -7.97 -13.94
C ASP A 46 -1.25 -7.79 -14.44
N LEU A 47 -2.19 -8.60 -13.93
CA LEU A 47 -3.61 -8.48 -14.29
C LEU A 47 -4.21 -7.13 -13.87
N LEU A 48 -3.84 -6.62 -12.69
CA LEU A 48 -4.31 -5.31 -12.23
C LEU A 48 -3.77 -4.18 -13.12
N MET A 49 -2.48 -4.20 -13.45
CA MET A 49 -1.87 -3.15 -14.26
C MET A 49 -2.38 -3.18 -15.70
N GLN A 50 -2.58 -4.37 -16.25
CA GLN A 50 -3.18 -4.52 -17.57
C GLN A 50 -4.63 -4.01 -17.61
N LEU A 51 -5.42 -4.26 -16.56
CA LEU A 51 -6.82 -3.86 -16.49
C LEU A 51 -7.01 -2.37 -16.20
N ILE A 52 -6.19 -1.80 -15.30
CA ILE A 52 -6.33 -0.40 -14.86
C ILE A 52 -5.61 0.56 -15.81
N ALA A 53 -4.39 0.20 -16.21
CA ALA A 53 -3.48 1.09 -16.92
C ALA A 53 -3.16 0.64 -18.35
N GLY A 54 -3.65 -0.53 -18.78
CA GLY A 54 -3.38 -1.05 -20.12
C GLY A 54 -1.91 -1.39 -20.37
N ILE A 55 -1.11 -1.54 -19.31
CA ILE A 55 0.33 -1.83 -19.39
C ILE A 55 0.69 -3.08 -18.59
N PRO A 56 1.65 -3.89 -19.07
CA PRO A 56 2.17 -5.02 -18.30
C PRO A 56 3.00 -4.53 -17.12
N TYR A 57 3.08 -5.36 -16.08
CA TYR A 57 3.96 -5.10 -14.94
C TYR A 57 5.44 -5.31 -15.32
N ASP A 58 6.30 -4.33 -15.04
CA ASP A 58 7.74 -4.43 -15.31
C ASP A 58 8.51 -4.77 -14.02
N PHE A 59 8.96 -6.02 -13.92
CA PHE A 59 9.76 -6.50 -12.80
C PHE A 59 11.14 -5.85 -12.68
N ASN A 60 11.68 -5.28 -13.77
CA ASN A 60 12.97 -4.58 -13.74
C ASN A 60 12.81 -3.14 -13.26
N LYS A 61 11.60 -2.57 -13.40
CA LYS A 61 11.27 -1.23 -12.92
C LYS A 61 9.96 -1.22 -12.12
N PRO A 62 9.95 -1.83 -10.93
CA PRO A 62 8.71 -2.03 -10.16
C PRO A 62 8.24 -0.77 -9.41
N TRP A 63 9.12 0.20 -9.12
CA TRP A 63 8.81 1.37 -8.30
C TRP A 63 7.59 2.19 -8.78
N PRO A 64 7.42 2.54 -10.06
CA PRO A 64 6.22 3.22 -10.54
C PRO A 64 4.92 2.51 -10.20
N PHE A 65 4.92 1.19 -10.28
CA PHE A 65 3.76 0.35 -9.98
C PHE A 65 3.48 0.31 -8.48
N TRP A 66 4.52 0.22 -7.63
CA TRP A 66 4.37 0.30 -6.18
C TRP A 66 3.78 1.64 -5.74
N PHE A 67 4.28 2.76 -6.28
CA PHE A 67 3.70 4.08 -6.02
C PHE A 67 2.23 4.15 -6.44
N TYR A 68 1.91 3.62 -7.62
CA TYR A 68 0.54 3.64 -8.12
C TYR A 68 -0.41 2.77 -7.29
N ILE A 69 0.03 1.60 -6.81
CA ILE A 69 -0.70 0.81 -5.83
C ILE A 69 -0.92 1.59 -4.53
N GLY A 70 0.10 2.29 -4.04
CA GLY A 70 -0.01 3.17 -2.88
C GLY A 70 -1.12 4.22 -3.05
N LYS A 71 -1.21 4.84 -4.23
CA LYS A 71 -2.29 5.79 -4.55
C LYS A 71 -3.67 5.15 -4.52
N ILE A 72 -3.82 3.94 -5.07
CA ILE A 72 -5.10 3.21 -5.03
C ILE A 72 -5.52 2.95 -3.58
N VAL A 73 -4.61 2.47 -2.74
CA VAL A 73 -4.90 2.19 -1.33
C VAL A 73 -5.20 3.48 -0.58
N SER A 74 -4.40 4.53 -0.78
CA SER A 74 -4.61 5.84 -0.17
C SER A 74 -6.00 6.39 -0.50
N LYS A 75 -6.37 6.39 -1.79
CA LYS A 75 -7.66 6.90 -2.24
C LYS A 75 -8.82 6.09 -1.69
N ALA A 76 -8.67 4.77 -1.61
CA ALA A 76 -9.71 3.90 -1.10
C ALA A 76 -9.98 4.14 0.40
N PHE A 77 -8.93 4.27 1.21
CA PHE A 77 -9.07 4.42 2.68
C PHE A 77 -9.37 5.85 3.12
N PHE A 78 -8.87 6.86 2.39
CA PHE A 78 -8.87 8.25 2.86
C PHE A 78 -9.49 9.24 1.86
N GLY A 79 -9.85 8.81 0.66
CA GLY A 79 -10.38 9.68 -0.38
C GLY A 79 -9.33 10.55 -1.10
N VAL A 80 -8.05 10.47 -0.71
CA VAL A 80 -6.92 11.22 -1.28
C VAL A 80 -5.81 10.29 -1.76
N GLU A 81 -5.06 10.67 -2.80
CA GLU A 81 -4.10 9.77 -3.46
C GLU A 81 -2.70 9.76 -2.84
N ASP A 82 -2.37 10.73 -2.00
CA ASP A 82 -1.00 11.07 -1.57
C ASP A 82 -0.76 10.96 -0.06
N GLN A 83 -1.69 10.36 0.70
CA GLN A 83 -1.56 10.19 2.15
C GLN A 83 -0.67 8.99 2.54
N LEU A 84 -0.47 8.04 1.63
CA LEU A 84 0.43 6.90 1.85
C LEU A 84 1.78 7.11 1.18
N GLU A 85 2.83 7.06 1.98
CA GLU A 85 4.21 7.08 1.51
C GLU A 85 4.80 5.67 1.45
N TRP A 86 5.55 5.38 0.40
CA TRP A 86 6.24 4.11 0.25
C TRP A 86 7.34 3.97 1.30
N LEU A 87 7.28 2.90 2.10
CA LEU A 87 8.26 2.60 3.15
C LEU A 87 9.31 1.62 2.66
N ASN A 88 8.88 0.46 2.17
CA ASN A 88 9.77 -0.58 1.65
C ASN A 88 8.99 -1.58 0.78
N ALA A 89 9.68 -2.44 0.03
CA ALA A 89 9.10 -3.60 -0.62
C ALA A 89 10.01 -4.83 -0.47
N VAL A 90 9.41 -6.00 -0.23
CA VAL A 90 10.11 -7.29 -0.18
C VAL A 90 9.44 -8.26 -1.14
N ARG A 91 10.25 -8.97 -1.91
CA ARG A 91 9.80 -10.06 -2.78
C ARG A 91 10.10 -11.41 -2.13
N VAL A 92 9.07 -12.26 -2.03
CA VAL A 92 9.20 -13.65 -1.58
C VAL A 92 8.60 -14.56 -2.64
N ARG A 93 9.46 -15.29 -3.35
CA ARG A 93 9.09 -16.13 -4.50
C ARG A 93 8.34 -15.30 -5.55
N THR A 94 7.05 -15.56 -5.74
CA THR A 94 6.18 -14.93 -6.75
C THR A 94 5.22 -13.91 -6.14
N ARG A 95 5.57 -13.36 -4.97
CA ARG A 95 4.76 -12.38 -4.25
C ARG A 95 5.60 -11.21 -3.80
N GLU A 96 5.00 -10.04 -3.87
CA GLU A 96 5.56 -8.79 -3.37
C GLU A 96 4.73 -8.30 -2.19
N PHE A 97 5.45 -7.82 -1.18
CA PHE A 97 4.91 -7.21 0.02
C PHE A 97 5.38 -5.77 0.02
N ILE A 98 4.46 -4.83 -0.20
CA ILE A 98 4.76 -3.42 -0.37
C ILE A 98 4.25 -2.70 0.87
N GLY A 99 5.17 -2.17 1.66
CA GLY A 99 4.88 -1.42 2.89
C GLY A 99 4.70 0.06 2.61
N PHE A 100 3.71 0.65 3.27
CA PHE A 100 3.42 2.08 3.25
C PHE A 100 3.21 2.62 4.65
N SER A 101 3.61 3.87 4.87
CA SER A 101 3.36 4.64 6.09
C SER A 101 2.28 5.69 5.83
N ASN A 102 1.39 5.89 6.80
CA ASN A 102 0.35 6.91 6.75
C ASN A 102 0.87 8.22 7.35
N THR A 103 1.08 9.23 6.51
CA THR A 103 1.71 10.49 6.90
C THR A 103 0.90 11.29 7.92
N SER A 104 -0.43 11.17 7.91
CA SER A 104 -1.30 11.88 8.86
C SER A 104 -1.17 11.36 10.29
N THR A 105 -0.77 10.10 10.48
CA THR A 105 -0.58 9.51 11.82
C THR A 105 0.82 9.71 12.38
N VAL A 106 1.80 10.03 11.53
CA VAL A 106 3.19 10.23 11.94
C VAL A 106 3.43 11.63 12.52
N GLN A 107 2.53 12.59 12.26
CA GLN A 107 2.68 13.99 12.68
C GLN A 107 2.13 14.31 14.08
N ASP A 108 1.35 13.42 14.71
CA ASP A 108 0.54 13.77 15.90
C ASP A 108 1.15 13.38 17.25
N ASP A 109 2.32 12.72 17.28
CA ASP A 109 2.95 12.31 18.54
C ASP A 109 4.07 13.27 18.95
N GLY A 110 3.74 14.17 19.89
CA GLY A 110 4.73 14.90 20.69
C GLY A 110 5.70 13.96 21.43
N PRO A 111 6.80 14.50 22.02
CA PRO A 111 8.00 13.73 22.36
C PRO A 111 7.88 12.77 23.57
N ASN A 112 6.69 12.38 24.01
CA ASN A 112 6.50 11.75 25.33
C ASN A 112 5.40 10.68 25.42
N ASP A 113 5.19 9.86 24.39
CA ASP A 113 4.46 8.60 24.60
C ASP A 113 5.11 7.43 23.86
N GLU A 114 5.31 6.34 24.57
CA GLU A 114 6.11 5.18 24.20
C GLU A 114 5.61 4.54 22.91
N THR A 115 6.30 4.75 21.77
CA THR A 115 5.94 4.12 20.48
C THR A 115 4.45 4.25 20.14
N GLY A 116 4.04 5.44 19.66
CA GLY A 116 2.76 5.66 18.99
C GLY A 116 2.32 4.41 18.26
N ARG A 117 1.23 3.79 18.73
CA ARG A 117 0.95 2.36 18.52
C ARG A 117 0.95 2.06 17.02
N ILE A 118 2.04 1.47 16.53
CA ILE A 118 2.15 1.02 15.14
C ILE A 118 1.05 -0.01 14.88
N GLN A 119 -0.05 0.44 14.29
CA GLN A 119 -1.15 -0.37 13.77
C GLN A 119 -0.85 -0.68 12.31
N VAL A 120 -0.63 -1.96 12.03
CA VAL A 120 -0.30 -2.46 10.70
C VAL A 120 -1.47 -3.29 10.19
N VAL A 121 -1.89 -3.04 8.96
CA VAL A 121 -2.87 -3.87 8.26
C VAL A 121 -2.26 -4.52 7.03
N GLU A 122 -2.73 -5.72 6.72
CA GLU A 122 -2.51 -6.37 5.43
C GLU A 122 -3.67 -6.03 4.50
N VAL A 123 -3.35 -5.61 3.27
CA VAL A 123 -4.31 -5.28 2.22
C VAL A 123 -4.12 -6.24 1.05
N ASP A 124 -5.17 -6.97 0.72
CA ASP A 124 -5.24 -7.86 -0.43
C ASP A 124 -6.09 -7.23 -1.53
N PHE A 125 -5.56 -7.20 -2.75
CA PHE A 125 -6.36 -6.89 -3.93
C PHE A 125 -7.05 -8.17 -4.39
N LEU A 126 -8.38 -8.18 -4.41
CA LEU A 126 -9.17 -9.29 -4.95
C LEU A 126 -9.05 -9.35 -6.48
N LYS A 127 -9.54 -10.44 -7.08
CA LYS A 127 -9.36 -10.66 -8.52
C LYS A 127 -10.17 -9.58 -9.24
N PRO A 128 -9.54 -8.71 -10.04
CA PRO A 128 -10.28 -7.69 -10.76
C PRO A 128 -11.21 -8.35 -11.77
N GLN A 129 -12.42 -7.82 -11.90
CA GLN A 129 -13.40 -8.22 -12.90
C GLN A 129 -13.59 -7.06 -13.89
N PRO A 130 -13.63 -7.33 -15.20
CA PRO A 130 -13.90 -6.29 -16.18
C PRO A 130 -15.23 -5.59 -15.91
N GLY A 131 -15.22 -4.26 -15.88
CA GLY A 131 -16.42 -3.45 -15.64
C GLY A 131 -16.84 -3.30 -14.17
N GLU A 132 -16.15 -3.95 -13.23
CA GLU A 132 -16.36 -3.75 -11.79
C GLU A 132 -15.26 -2.85 -11.20
N ASN A 133 -15.57 -2.22 -10.07
CA ASN A 133 -14.57 -1.54 -9.25
C ASN A 133 -13.52 -2.54 -8.76
N ILE A 134 -12.32 -2.02 -8.49
CA ILE A 134 -11.28 -2.80 -7.81
C ILE A 134 -11.77 -3.13 -6.41
N LYS A 135 -11.60 -4.37 -5.96
CA LYS A 135 -12.03 -4.81 -4.63
C LYS A 135 -10.82 -5.01 -3.74
N LEU A 136 -10.80 -4.33 -2.61
CA LEU A 136 -9.79 -4.46 -1.58
C LEU A 136 -10.38 -5.22 -0.39
N PHE A 137 -9.57 -6.10 0.18
CA PHE A 137 -9.85 -6.76 1.45
C PHE A 137 -8.73 -6.43 2.42
N TRP A 138 -9.06 -6.07 3.66
CA TRP A 138 -8.03 -5.82 4.67
C TRP A 138 -8.32 -6.51 6.00
N LYS A 139 -7.23 -6.73 6.74
CA LYS A 139 -7.21 -7.32 8.08
C LYS A 139 -6.00 -6.82 8.87
N PRO A 140 -5.99 -6.91 10.20
CA PRO A 140 -4.81 -6.71 11.01
C PRO A 140 -3.67 -7.57 10.50
N ALA A 141 -2.48 -6.98 10.43
CA ALA A 141 -1.32 -7.70 9.97
C ALA A 141 -0.92 -8.78 10.98
N ARG A 142 -0.48 -9.92 10.45
CA ARG A 142 0.11 -10.99 11.24
C ARG A 142 1.35 -10.47 11.99
N GLY A 143 1.58 -10.98 13.20
CA GLY A 143 2.64 -10.49 14.08
C GLY A 143 4.03 -10.41 13.42
N ILE A 144 4.36 -11.35 12.53
CA ILE A 144 5.63 -11.34 11.80
C ILE A 144 5.74 -10.17 10.81
N ILE A 145 4.64 -9.80 10.14
CA ILE A 145 4.59 -8.66 9.22
C ILE A 145 4.65 -7.36 10.01
N SER A 146 3.88 -7.28 11.10
CA SER A 146 3.90 -6.12 12.00
C SER A 146 5.31 -5.87 12.55
N GLN A 147 6.03 -6.92 12.96
CA GLN A 147 7.40 -6.79 13.45
C GLN A 147 8.36 -6.31 12.35
N GLN A 148 8.24 -6.81 11.12
CA GLN A 148 9.08 -6.37 10.00
C GLN A 148 8.86 -4.89 9.67
N VAL A 149 7.59 -4.44 9.63
CA VAL A 149 7.27 -3.02 9.41
C VAL A 149 7.88 -2.14 10.50
N LYS A 150 7.78 -2.54 11.78
CA LYS A 150 8.41 -1.83 12.90
C LYS A 150 9.92 -1.70 12.71
N ASN A 151 10.59 -2.78 12.32
CA ASN A 151 12.05 -2.76 12.11
C ASN A 151 12.45 -1.82 10.96
N TYR A 152 11.71 -1.82 9.85
CA TYR A 152 11.99 -0.92 8.72
C TYR A 152 11.75 0.54 9.11
N TYR A 153 10.64 0.83 9.79
CA TYR A 153 10.33 2.18 10.25
C TYR A 153 11.39 2.72 11.22
N GLN A 154 11.82 1.92 12.20
CA GLN A 154 12.90 2.31 13.12
C GLN A 154 14.22 2.57 12.40
N SER A 155 14.55 1.74 11.40
CA SER A 155 15.76 1.90 10.59
C SER A 155 15.72 3.16 9.73
N SER A 156 14.55 3.52 9.16
CA SER A 156 14.41 4.74 8.36
C SER A 156 14.48 6.01 9.20
N GLN A 157 14.07 5.98 10.47
CA GLN A 157 14.22 7.11 11.38
C GLN A 157 15.67 7.30 11.88
N SER A 158 16.46 6.23 11.94
CA SER A 158 17.84 6.27 12.47
C SER A 158 18.88 6.79 11.46
N CYS A 159 18.50 6.95 10.19
CA CYS A 159 19.38 7.40 9.11
C CYS A 159 19.14 8.87 8.69
N ASN A 160 18.30 9.60 9.43
CA ASN A 160 18.08 11.05 9.31
C ASN A 160 18.77 11.78 10.47
#